data_AF-A0AAW9IWI0-F1
#
_entry.id   AF-A0AAW9IWI0-F1
#
_cell.length_a   1.000
_cell.length_b   1.000
_cell.length_c   1.000
_cell.angle_alpha   90.00
_cell.angle_beta   90.00
_cell.angle_gamma   90.00
#
_symmetry.space_group_name_H-M   'P 1'
#
loop_
_entity.id
_entity.type
_entity.pdbx_description
1 polymer ?
#
loop_
_entity_poly.entity_id
_entity_poly.type
_entity_poly.pdbx_seq_one_letter_code
_entity_poly.pdbx_strand_id
1 'polypeptide(L)'
;NYAGIPITQREMAQSFHIVTGMTAGALNINWEAISKEKGTLVFMMGLNNLKGIIENLLSNGKDESTKVAVIMRGTSSKQKKVVGTLQDIEQKVVESKLQSPCIIVMGDVVELNDKLNWYEKKPLFGLNICVTRSREQSSNLKKKLRNLGAEVTEINSIK
;
A
#
# COMPACT_ATOMS: atom_id res chain seq x y z
N ASN A 1 -6.64 -2.05 8.69
CA ASN A 1 -6.23 -2.47 7.32
C ASN A 1 -4.85 -3.15 7.38
N TYR A 2 -4.32 -3.66 6.27
CA TYR A 2 -3.12 -4.53 6.28
C TYR A 2 -1.77 -3.80 6.33
N ALA A 3 -1.71 -2.51 5.97
CA ALA A 3 -0.48 -1.72 5.98
C ALA A 3 -0.29 -0.87 7.26
N GLY A 4 -1.32 -0.81 8.12
CA GLY A 4 -1.34 0.06 9.29
C GLY A 4 -1.65 1.53 9.00
N ILE A 5 -2.08 1.89 7.79
CA ILE A 5 -2.25 3.28 7.35
C ILE A 5 -3.71 3.53 7.02
N PRO A 6 -4.55 4.01 7.95
CA PRO A 6 -5.97 4.24 7.69
C PRO A 6 -6.14 5.29 6.58
N ILE A 7 -7.27 5.26 5.87
CA ILE A 7 -7.50 6.22 4.78
C ILE A 7 -7.98 7.58 5.29
N THR A 8 -8.69 7.57 6.42
CA THR A 8 -9.09 8.74 7.18
C THR A 8 -8.83 8.47 8.66
N GLN A 9 -8.56 9.53 9.40
CA GLN A 9 -8.44 9.49 10.85
C GLN A 9 -8.89 10.84 11.39
N ARG A 10 -9.61 10.84 12.53
CA ARG A 10 -9.98 12.08 13.22
C ARG A 10 -8.74 12.94 13.46
N GLU A 11 -8.89 14.24 13.26
CA GLU A 11 -7.83 15.25 13.44
C GLU A 11 -6.65 15.15 12.45
N MET A 12 -6.66 14.19 11.51
CA MET A 12 -5.61 14.04 10.49
C MET A 12 -6.14 14.22 9.06
N ALA A 13 -7.25 13.56 8.71
CA ALA A 13 -7.79 13.61 7.35
C ALA A 13 -9.32 13.53 7.35
N GLN A 14 -9.96 14.57 6.84
CA GLN A 14 -11.42 14.68 6.66
C GLN A 14 -11.89 14.24 5.26
N SER A 15 -10.99 14.23 4.28
CA SER A 15 -11.22 13.79 2.91
C SER A 15 -10.11 12.84 2.45
N PHE A 16 -10.39 12.08 1.40
CA PHE A 16 -9.38 11.32 0.68
C PHE A 16 -9.70 11.27 -0.80
N HIS A 17 -8.66 11.21 -1.63
CA HIS A 17 -8.76 11.29 -3.09
C HIS A 17 -8.02 10.11 -3.70
N ILE A 18 -8.70 9.35 -4.56
CA ILE A 18 -8.08 8.25 -5.31
C ILE A 18 -7.87 8.70 -6.74
N VAL A 19 -6.62 8.58 -7.20
CA VAL A 19 -6.17 9.11 -8.47
C VAL A 19 -5.37 8.02 -9.17
N THR A 20 -5.49 7.91 -10.50
CA THR A 20 -4.59 7.06 -11.27
C THR A 20 -3.31 7.82 -11.59
N GLY A 21 -2.16 7.28 -11.23
CA GLY A 21 -0.85 7.89 -11.48
C GLY A 21 -0.27 7.59 -12.86
N MET A 22 -0.89 6.67 -13.62
CA MET A 22 -0.51 6.32 -14.99
C MET A 22 -1.74 5.86 -15.78
N THR A 23 -1.81 6.23 -17.06
CA THR A 23 -2.81 5.73 -18.02
C THR A 23 -2.11 5.43 -19.34
N ALA A 24 -2.80 4.76 -20.27
CA ALA A 24 -2.28 4.50 -21.61
C ALA A 24 -2.21 5.76 -22.50
N GLY A 25 -2.86 6.87 -22.07
CA GLY A 25 -2.90 8.15 -22.77
C GLY A 25 -2.35 9.28 -21.90
N ALA A 26 -2.78 10.51 -22.18
CA ALA A 26 -2.39 11.66 -21.37
C ALA A 26 -3.02 11.60 -19.97
N LEU A 27 -2.22 11.83 -18.94
CA LEU A 27 -2.68 12.07 -17.58
C LEU A 27 -3.29 13.47 -17.50
N ASN A 28 -4.62 13.54 -17.39
CA ASN A 28 -5.32 14.80 -17.17
C ASN A 28 -5.65 14.98 -15.67
N ILE A 29 -4.61 15.19 -14.88
CA ILE A 29 -4.73 15.47 -13.45
C ILE A 29 -4.64 16.97 -13.22
N ASN A 30 -5.59 17.54 -12.47
CA ASN A 30 -5.46 18.90 -11.95
C ASN A 30 -4.49 18.89 -10.75
N TRP A 31 -3.20 18.98 -11.04
CA TRP A 31 -2.12 18.94 -10.04
C TRP A 31 -2.19 20.09 -9.04
N GLU A 32 -2.63 21.27 -9.48
CA GLU A 32 -2.80 22.43 -8.60
C GLU A 32 -3.83 22.14 -7.50
N ALA A 33 -4.99 21.62 -7.87
CA ALA A 33 -6.06 21.29 -6.93
C ALA A 33 -5.62 20.19 -5.94
N ILE A 34 -5.06 19.09 -6.45
CA ILE A 34 -4.64 17.95 -5.63
C ILE A 34 -3.51 18.33 -4.66
N SER A 35 -2.60 19.22 -5.07
CA SER A 35 -1.50 19.64 -4.21
C SER A 35 -2.00 20.47 -3.03
N LYS A 36 -3.04 21.29 -3.21
CA LYS A 36 -3.63 22.13 -2.16
C LYS A 36 -4.63 21.38 -1.27
N GLU A 37 -5.13 20.24 -1.72
CA GLU A 37 -6.11 19.45 -0.98
C GLU A 37 -5.56 18.95 0.36
N LYS A 38 -6.36 19.09 1.41
CA LYS A 38 -6.04 18.66 2.77
C LYS A 38 -6.71 17.33 3.04
N GLY A 39 -5.91 16.28 3.26
CA GLY A 39 -6.41 14.94 3.49
C GLY A 39 -5.46 13.90 2.96
N THR A 40 -5.99 12.71 2.68
CA THR A 40 -5.18 11.58 2.20
C THR A 40 -5.24 11.48 0.68
N LEU A 41 -4.09 11.58 0.01
CA LEU A 41 -3.99 11.32 -1.42
C LEU A 41 -3.58 9.87 -1.66
N VAL A 42 -4.27 9.19 -2.58
CA VAL A 42 -4.00 7.80 -2.94
C VAL A 42 -3.77 7.71 -4.43
N PHE A 43 -2.55 7.36 -4.84
CA PHE A 43 -2.23 7.11 -6.24
C PHE A 43 -2.21 5.60 -6.52
N MET A 44 -3.12 5.19 -7.40
CA MET A 44 -3.20 3.86 -8.00
C MET A 44 -2.32 3.83 -9.25
N MET A 45 -1.67 2.70 -9.54
CA MET A 45 -0.88 2.54 -10.78
C MET A 45 0.23 3.59 -10.96
N GLY A 46 0.66 4.24 -9.87
CA GLY A 46 1.57 5.38 -9.92
C GLY A 46 3.06 5.05 -9.82
N LEU A 47 3.45 3.80 -9.49
CA LEU A 47 4.84 3.47 -9.17
C LEU A 47 5.81 3.82 -10.30
N ASN A 48 5.48 3.45 -11.54
CA ASN A 48 6.33 3.72 -12.69
C ASN A 48 6.44 5.23 -13.02
N ASN A 49 5.48 6.03 -12.54
CA ASN A 49 5.45 7.48 -12.71
C ASN A 49 5.66 8.21 -11.36
N LEU A 50 6.27 7.55 -10.36
CA LEU A 50 6.38 8.09 -9.01
C LEU A 50 7.12 9.44 -9.01
N LYS A 51 8.23 9.51 -9.75
CA LYS A 51 9.00 10.73 -9.93
C LYS A 51 8.15 11.89 -10.46
N GLY A 52 7.41 11.64 -11.55
CA GLY A 52 6.54 12.65 -12.15
C GLY A 52 5.41 13.10 -11.22
N ILE A 53 4.84 12.18 -10.42
CA ILE A 53 3.84 12.53 -9.40
C ILE A 53 4.46 13.47 -8.36
N ILE A 54 5.65 13.14 -7.84
CA ILE A 54 6.34 13.95 -6.82
C ILE A 54 6.68 15.33 -7.37
N GLU A 55 7.30 15.40 -8.55
CA GLU A 55 7.69 16.67 -9.20
C GLU A 55 6.47 17.59 -9.41
N ASN A 56 5.35 17.06 -9.88
CA ASN A 56 4.13 17.83 -10.07
C ASN A 56 3.56 18.33 -8.74
N LEU A 57 3.54 17.50 -7.69
CA LEU A 57 3.05 17.90 -6.37
C LEU A 57 3.90 19.01 -5.75
N LEU A 58 5.24 18.85 -5.78
CA LEU A 58 6.18 19.85 -5.26
C LEU A 58 6.08 21.17 -6.03
N SER A 59 6.02 21.11 -7.37
CA SER A 59 5.92 22.30 -8.21
C SER A 59 4.61 23.08 -7.99
N ASN A 60 3.56 22.41 -7.50
CA ASN A 60 2.28 23.01 -7.16
C ASN A 60 2.13 23.33 -5.65
N GLY A 61 3.24 23.31 -4.90
CA GLY A 61 3.30 23.79 -3.52
C GLY A 61 2.92 22.76 -2.44
N LYS A 62 2.94 21.46 -2.75
CA LYS A 62 2.86 20.43 -1.70
C LYS A 62 4.14 20.45 -0.87
N ASP A 63 4.01 20.33 0.44
CA ASP A 63 5.15 20.34 1.37
C ASP A 63 6.04 19.10 1.17
N GLU A 64 7.35 19.29 0.99
CA GLU A 64 8.32 18.21 0.77
C GLU A 64 8.41 17.21 1.95
N SER A 65 8.03 17.65 3.15
CA SER A 65 7.98 16.83 4.36
C SER A 65 6.73 15.95 4.45
N THR A 66 5.76 16.14 3.55
CA THR A 66 4.51 15.35 3.47
C THR A 66 4.85 13.86 3.49
N LYS A 67 4.27 13.13 4.45
CA LYS A 67 4.52 11.70 4.60
C LYS A 67 3.96 10.91 3.43
N VAL A 68 4.73 9.92 2.97
CA VAL A 68 4.37 9.03 1.88
C VAL A 68 4.64 7.59 2.26
N ALA A 69 3.71 6.70 1.92
CA ALA A 69 3.90 5.27 1.97
C ALA A 69 3.68 4.65 0.60
N VAL A 70 4.57 3.74 0.20
CA VAL A 70 4.41 2.91 -1.00
C VAL A 70 4.24 1.46 -0.57
N ILE A 71 3.10 0.87 -0.91
CA ILE A 71 2.67 -0.45 -0.47
C ILE A 71 2.56 -1.36 -1.69
N MET A 72 3.49 -2.31 -1.81
CA MET A 72 3.50 -3.34 -2.85
C MET A 72 2.68 -4.55 -2.43
N ARG A 73 1.87 -5.09 -3.35
CA ARG A 73 1.12 -6.36 -3.17
C ARG A 73 0.40 -6.45 -1.82
N GLY A 74 -0.30 -5.38 -1.44
CA GLY A 74 -1.02 -5.31 -0.17
C GLY A 74 -1.95 -6.51 0.05
N THR A 75 -2.10 -6.94 1.30
CA THR A 75 -2.88 -8.12 1.74
C THR A 75 -2.31 -9.50 1.36
N SER A 76 -1.21 -9.56 0.60
CA SER A 76 -0.56 -10.83 0.23
C SER A 76 0.61 -11.16 1.16
N SER A 77 1.08 -12.41 1.11
CA SER A 77 2.34 -12.82 1.75
C SER A 77 3.55 -12.04 1.23
N LYS A 78 3.46 -11.50 0.00
CA LYS A 78 4.52 -10.73 -0.66
C LYS A 78 4.40 -9.23 -0.41
N GLN A 79 3.57 -8.82 0.55
CA GLN A 79 3.43 -7.41 0.90
C GLN A 79 4.79 -6.84 1.32
N LYS A 80 5.15 -5.70 0.74
CA LYS A 80 6.25 -4.86 1.22
C LYS A 80 5.77 -3.43 1.31
N LYS A 81 6.30 -2.69 2.28
CA LYS A 81 5.94 -1.30 2.54
C LYS A 81 7.19 -0.50 2.77
N VAL A 82 7.23 0.69 2.20
CA VAL A 82 8.25 1.71 2.45
C VAL A 82 7.54 2.99 2.87
N VAL A 83 8.09 3.67 3.87
CA VAL A 83 7.59 4.94 4.39
C VAL A 83 8.70 6.00 4.34
N GLY A 84 8.31 7.20 3.94
CA GLY A 84 9.20 8.34 3.77
C GLY A 84 8.43 9.64 3.66
N THR A 85 9.05 10.62 3.03
CA THR A 85 8.45 11.91 2.68
C THR A 85 8.45 12.10 1.17
N LEU A 86 7.79 13.13 0.65
CA LEU A 86 7.89 13.46 -0.78
C LEU A 86 9.34 13.66 -1.23
N GLN A 87 10.19 14.18 -0.34
CA GLN A 87 11.61 14.40 -0.61
C GLN A 87 12.43 13.11 -0.80
N ASP A 88 12.16 12.05 -0.02
CA ASP A 88 13.04 10.86 0.05
C ASP A 88 12.43 9.56 -0.48
N ILE A 89 11.11 9.54 -0.75
CA ILE A 89 10.40 8.29 -1.02
C ILE A 89 10.86 7.61 -2.31
N GLU A 90 11.23 8.38 -3.34
CA GLU A 90 11.74 7.84 -4.60
C GLU A 90 12.99 6.97 -4.37
N GLN A 91 13.95 7.50 -3.62
CA GLN A 91 15.18 6.78 -3.28
C GLN A 91 14.87 5.51 -2.48
N LYS A 92 14.04 5.62 -1.44
CA LYS A 92 13.70 4.48 -0.57
C LYS A 92 12.97 3.35 -1.33
N VAL A 93 12.15 3.71 -2.31
CA VAL A 93 11.45 2.76 -3.19
C VAL A 93 12.44 1.96 -4.03
N VAL A 94 13.46 2.63 -4.58
CA VAL A 94 14.53 1.99 -5.38
C VAL A 94 15.37 1.07 -4.50
N GLU A 95 15.82 1.54 -3.34
CA GLU A 95 16.63 0.75 -2.39
C GLU A 95 15.90 -0.51 -1.92
N SER A 96 14.60 -0.40 -1.68
CA SER A 96 13.74 -1.51 -1.23
C SER A 96 13.31 -2.45 -2.37
N LYS A 97 13.69 -2.14 -3.62
CA LYS A 97 13.36 -2.91 -4.83
C LYS A 97 11.86 -3.19 -4.94
N LEU A 98 11.03 -2.18 -4.66
CA LEU A 98 9.59 -2.30 -4.84
C LEU A 98 9.26 -2.38 -6.34
N GLN A 99 8.25 -3.18 -6.66
CA GLN A 99 7.79 -3.41 -8.03
C GLN A 99 6.27 -3.35 -8.07
N SER A 100 5.70 -3.07 -9.25
CA SER A 100 4.27 -3.11 -9.42
C SER A 100 3.70 -4.52 -9.10
N PRO A 101 2.45 -4.62 -8.59
CA PRO A 101 1.52 -3.52 -8.29
C PRO A 101 1.78 -2.86 -6.93
N CYS A 102 1.72 -1.53 -6.91
CA CYS A 102 1.80 -0.71 -5.70
C CYS A 102 0.65 0.29 -5.59
N ILE A 103 0.33 0.65 -4.35
CA ILE A 103 -0.49 1.80 -3.99
C ILE A 103 0.40 2.80 -3.27
N ILE A 104 0.32 4.07 -3.65
CA ILE A 104 1.01 5.17 -2.97
C ILE A 104 -0.02 5.92 -2.15
N VAL A 105 0.25 6.14 -0.87
CA VAL A 105 -0.61 6.89 0.05
C VAL A 105 0.20 8.06 0.60
N MET A 106 -0.36 9.27 0.56
CA MET A 106 0.31 10.49 1.02
C MET A 106 -0.59 11.25 1.99
N GLY A 107 -0.01 11.76 3.07
CA GLY A 107 -0.70 12.53 4.12
C GLY A 107 -0.43 12.00 5.53
N ASP A 108 -0.93 12.74 6.53
CA ASP A 108 -0.58 12.55 7.95
C ASP A 108 -0.98 11.18 8.50
N VAL A 109 -1.99 10.53 7.91
CA VAL A 109 -2.41 9.17 8.27
C VAL A 109 -1.28 8.13 8.15
N VAL A 110 -0.24 8.42 7.35
CA VAL A 110 0.94 7.56 7.19
C VAL A 110 1.75 7.46 8.49
N GLU A 111 1.67 8.44 9.39
CA GLU A 111 2.35 8.39 10.69
C GLU A 111 1.85 7.23 11.58
N LEU A 112 0.62 6.77 11.35
CA LEU A 112 0.03 5.68 12.11
C LEU A 112 0.55 4.31 11.70
N ASN A 113 1.34 4.23 10.62
CA ASN A 113 1.78 2.97 10.03
C ASN A 113 2.41 2.02 11.08
N ASP A 114 3.27 2.51 11.97
CA ASP A 114 3.96 1.68 12.97
C ASP A 114 3.05 1.26 14.12
N LYS A 115 2.18 2.18 14.56
CA LYS A 115 1.23 1.97 15.68
C LYS A 115 0.17 0.94 15.32
N LEU A 116 -0.29 0.96 14.07
CA LEU A 116 -1.37 0.10 13.59
C LEU A 116 -0.86 -1.08 12.73
N ASN A 117 0.44 -1.33 12.68
CA ASN A 117 1.02 -2.47 11.94
C ASN A 117 0.77 -3.81 12.66
N TRP A 118 -0.43 -4.37 12.55
CA TRP A 118 -0.76 -5.67 13.14
C TRP A 118 -0.50 -6.85 12.19
N TYR A 119 -0.59 -6.63 10.87
CA TYR A 119 -0.54 -7.74 9.90
C TYR A 119 0.89 -8.24 9.66
N GLU A 120 1.86 -7.33 9.47
CA GLU A 120 3.26 -7.69 9.21
C GLU A 120 3.95 -8.27 10.46
N LYS A 121 3.35 -8.09 11.64
CA LYS A 121 3.81 -8.66 12.91
C LYS A 121 3.30 -10.08 13.17
N LYS A 122 2.48 -10.64 12.27
CA LYS A 122 1.91 -11.98 12.48
C LYS A 122 2.95 -13.10 12.29
N PRO A 123 2.85 -14.22 13.03
CA PRO A 123 3.86 -15.27 13.02
C PRO A 123 4.16 -15.90 11.66
N LEU A 124 3.16 -15.98 10.78
CA LEU A 124 3.29 -16.56 9.44
C LEU A 124 3.23 -15.50 8.32
N PHE A 125 3.40 -14.21 8.66
CA PHE A 125 3.54 -13.18 7.63
C PHE A 125 4.76 -13.50 6.74
N GLY A 126 4.66 -13.21 5.44
CA GLY A 126 5.70 -13.56 4.47
C GLY A 126 5.57 -14.98 3.87
N LEU A 127 4.74 -15.85 4.44
CA LEU A 127 4.63 -17.24 4.00
C LEU A 127 3.41 -17.47 3.11
N ASN A 128 3.61 -18.21 2.02
CA ASN A 128 2.54 -18.82 1.24
C ASN A 128 2.56 -20.34 1.46
N ILE A 129 1.50 -20.87 2.06
CA ILE A 129 1.38 -22.27 2.45
C ILE A 129 0.40 -22.96 1.52
N CYS A 130 0.86 -24.01 0.84
CA CYS A 130 0.01 -24.86 0.03
C CYS A 130 -0.65 -25.95 0.90
N VAL A 131 -1.97 -26.03 0.88
CA VAL A 131 -2.75 -27.08 1.53
C VAL A 131 -3.29 -28.03 0.47
N THR A 132 -2.93 -29.31 0.58
CA THR A 132 -3.22 -30.34 -0.44
C THR A 132 -4.35 -31.33 -0.06
N ARG A 133 -5.03 -31.11 1.07
CA ARG A 133 -6.08 -31.99 1.61
C ARG A 133 -7.43 -31.80 0.90
N SER A 134 -8.39 -32.71 1.17
CA SER A 134 -9.78 -32.57 0.70
C SER A 134 -10.42 -31.27 1.22
N ARG A 135 -11.39 -30.73 0.47
CA ARG A 135 -12.04 -29.43 0.75
C ARG A 135 -12.63 -29.32 2.16
N GLU A 136 -13.25 -30.40 2.65
CA GLU A 136 -13.85 -30.41 3.98
C GLU A 136 -12.80 -30.25 5.07
N GLN A 137 -11.67 -30.96 4.95
CA GLN A 137 -10.57 -30.91 5.91
C GLN A 137 -9.70 -29.66 5.77
N SER A 138 -9.59 -29.09 4.55
CA SER A 138 -8.76 -27.91 4.26
C SER A 138 -9.32 -26.64 4.90
N SER A 139 -10.64 -26.53 5.05
CA SER A 139 -11.34 -25.31 5.45
C SER A 139 -10.88 -24.75 6.80
N ASN A 140 -10.82 -25.60 7.84
CA ASN A 140 -10.44 -25.19 9.20
C ASN A 140 -8.94 -24.86 9.29
N LEU A 141 -8.08 -25.69 8.68
CA LEU A 141 -6.64 -25.46 8.65
C LEU A 141 -6.30 -24.14 7.92
N LYS A 142 -6.91 -23.90 6.76
CA LYS A 142 -6.76 -22.68 5.98
C LYS A 142 -7.14 -21.44 6.80
N LYS A 143 -8.24 -21.49 7.55
CA LYS A 143 -8.66 -20.39 8.43
C LYS A 143 -7.62 -20.13 9.53
N LYS A 144 -7.11 -21.18 10.18
CA LYS A 144 -6.07 -21.06 11.22
C LYS A 144 -4.77 -20.45 10.65
N LEU A 145 -4.30 -20.92 9.50
CA LEU A 145 -3.10 -20.40 8.84
C LEU A 145 -3.24 -18.92 8.45
N ARG A 146 -4.37 -18.54 7.85
CA ARG A 146 -4.67 -17.13 7.52
C ARG A 146 -4.78 -16.25 8.76
N ASN A 147 -5.37 -16.74 9.84
CA ASN A 147 -5.41 -16.04 11.12
C ASN A 147 -4.02 -15.79 11.69
N LEU A 148 -3.05 -16.68 11.42
CA LEU A 148 -1.66 -16.52 11.78
C LEU A 148 -0.85 -15.69 10.76
N GLY A 149 -1.47 -15.17 9.69
CA GLY A 149 -0.86 -14.24 8.74
C GLY A 149 -0.42 -14.84 7.40
N ALA A 150 -0.55 -16.15 7.22
CA ALA A 150 -0.13 -16.82 5.99
C ALA A 150 -1.09 -16.52 4.82
N GLU A 151 -0.52 -16.42 3.63
CA GLU A 151 -1.26 -16.66 2.40
C GLU A 151 -1.44 -18.17 2.24
N VAL A 152 -2.63 -18.60 1.81
CA VAL A 152 -2.94 -20.04 1.70
C VAL A 152 -3.47 -20.33 0.31
N THR A 153 -2.69 -21.11 -0.45
CA THR A 153 -3.10 -21.71 -1.72
C THR A 153 -3.66 -23.11 -1.45
N GLU A 154 -4.82 -23.40 -2.01
CA GLU A 154 -5.49 -24.69 -1.82
C GLU A 154 -5.45 -25.49 -3.12
N ILE A 155 -4.94 -26.71 -3.05
CA ILE A 155 -4.90 -27.65 -4.17
C ILE A 155 -5.57 -28.94 -3.71
N ASN A 156 -6.78 -29.21 -4.20
CA ASN A 156 -7.54 -30.39 -3.78
C ASN A 156 -7.06 -31.63 -4.55
N SER A 157 -5.86 -32.12 -4.22
CA SER A 157 -5.25 -33.30 -4.86
C SER A 157 -5.75 -34.64 -4.30
N ILE A 158 -6.47 -34.60 -3.17
CA ILE A 158 -7.02 -35.77 -2.49
C ILE A 158 -8.54 -35.62 -2.46
N LYS A 159 -9.26 -36.62 -2.99
CA LYS A 159 -10.73 -36.69 -2.94
C LYS A 159 -11.19 -37.11 -1.55
#